data_AF-A0A8H3QSS1-F1
#
_entry.id   AF-A0A8H3QSS1-F1
#
_cell.length_a   1.000
_cell.length_b   1.000
_cell.length_c   1.000
_cell.angle_alpha   90.00
_cell.angle_beta   90.00
_cell.angle_gamma   90.00
#
_symmetry.space_group_name_H-M   'P 1'
#
loop_
_entity.id
_entity.type
_entity.pdbx_description
1 polymer ?
#
loop_
_entity_poly.entity_id
_entity_poly.type
_entity_poly.pdbx_seq_one_letter_code
_entity_poly.pdbx_strand_id
1 'polypeptide(L)'
;MTNTTLESTDQAPNDSNPFKQTAAIIKPQTKFLLDDGEKCSKNYKYDGSTGNLMQKEIGYEEPLHLIQDISTRWNSSYLAWDRLIFLQYAVLQLSVNLSCSLISEEKTDGIRLKKIMIKDNEWELLDELCNILAPFEKATRDFSGNAYVTLSQMFPIITDLTNSLKPSDNSYEVLEDSDDNTINSDIVEESSQIEVDYTDEITTYFLLPVARENKNPLDWWKSKQEIFPVLSIIAQKYLGIPATSVASE
;
A
#
# COMPACT_ATOMS: atom_id res chain seq x y z
N MET A 1 -16.79 38.00 46.06
CA MET A 1 -18.22 37.62 46.00
C MET A 1 -18.73 38.20 44.70
N THR A 2 -19.07 37.48 43.64
CA THR A 2 -19.35 36.07 43.36
C THR A 2 -19.01 35.85 41.89
N ASN A 3 -18.12 34.88 41.57
CA ASN A 3 -17.88 34.42 40.21
C ASN A 3 -18.93 33.36 39.88
N THR A 4 -19.70 33.57 38.82
CA THR A 4 -20.51 32.53 38.17
C THR A 4 -19.93 32.33 36.78
N THR A 5 -19.10 31.30 36.65
CA THR A 5 -18.54 30.84 35.38
C THR A 5 -19.61 30.05 34.63
N LEU A 6 -19.89 30.46 33.40
CA LEU A 6 -20.66 29.71 32.40
C LEU A 6 -19.90 28.42 32.06
N GLU A 7 -20.48 27.26 32.36
CA GLU A 7 -20.05 25.97 31.81
C GLU A 7 -20.39 25.94 30.32
N SER A 8 -19.36 26.05 29.47
CA SER A 8 -19.41 25.62 28.08
C SER A 8 -19.29 24.10 28.06
N THR A 9 -20.37 23.41 27.73
CA THR A 9 -20.33 22.02 27.31
C THR A 9 -19.64 21.94 25.95
N ASP A 10 -18.32 21.74 25.97
CA ASP A 10 -17.57 21.34 24.78
C ASP A 10 -17.93 19.89 24.44
N GLN A 11 -18.93 19.75 23.56
CA GLN A 11 -19.19 18.51 22.84
C GLN A 11 -17.98 18.25 21.93
N ALA A 12 -17.14 17.29 22.30
CA ALA A 12 -16.02 16.84 21.47
C ALA A 12 -16.52 16.44 20.07
N PRO A 13 -15.79 16.79 18.99
CA PRO A 13 -16.21 16.42 17.64
C PRO A 13 -16.18 14.90 17.53
N ASN A 14 -17.30 14.34 17.10
CA ASN A 14 -17.48 12.93 16.79
C ASN A 14 -16.57 12.59 15.59
N ASP A 15 -15.31 12.24 15.83
CA ASP A 15 -14.32 11.87 14.80
C ASP A 15 -14.68 10.46 14.30
N SER A 16 -15.71 10.39 13.47
CA SER A 16 -16.29 9.18 12.86
C SER A 16 -15.48 8.72 11.65
N ASN A 17 -14.15 8.71 11.74
CA ASN A 17 -13.30 8.14 10.71
C ASN A 17 -13.14 6.64 10.98
N PRO A 18 -13.75 5.76 10.16
CA PRO A 18 -13.70 4.31 10.37
C PRO A 18 -12.26 3.78 10.33
N PHE A 19 -11.36 4.35 9.52
CA PHE A 19 -9.95 3.96 9.49
C PHE A 19 -9.24 4.20 10.82
N LYS A 20 -9.51 5.34 11.48
CA LYS A 20 -8.90 5.64 12.79
C LYS A 20 -9.45 4.72 13.88
N GLN A 21 -10.75 4.42 13.85
CA GLN A 21 -11.39 3.52 14.81
C GLN A 21 -10.88 2.09 14.64
N THR A 22 -10.87 1.57 13.42
CA THR A 22 -10.36 0.22 13.09
C THR A 22 -8.87 0.09 13.40
N ALA A 23 -8.04 1.08 13.06
CA ALA A 23 -6.63 1.10 13.44
C ALA A 23 -6.41 1.13 14.97
N ALA A 24 -7.25 1.85 15.71
CA ALA A 24 -7.18 1.92 17.17
C ALA A 24 -7.56 0.59 17.85
N ILE A 25 -8.34 -0.26 17.18
CA ILE A 25 -8.73 -1.60 17.66
C ILE A 25 -7.65 -2.62 17.32
N ILE A 26 -7.07 -2.57 16.11
CA ILE A 26 -6.13 -3.56 15.61
C ILE A 26 -4.70 -3.38 16.17
N LYS A 27 -4.27 -2.13 16.38
CA LYS A 27 -2.95 -1.84 16.97
C LYS A 27 -2.76 -2.51 18.35
N PRO A 28 -3.71 -2.42 19.30
CA PRO A 28 -3.63 -3.14 20.56
C PRO A 28 -3.63 -4.67 20.42
N GLN A 29 -4.29 -5.25 19.42
CA GLN A 29 -4.35 -6.70 19.22
C GLN A 29 -3.04 -7.26 18.68
N THR A 30 -2.54 -6.64 17.60
CA THR A 30 -1.22 -6.96 17.04
C THR A 30 -0.15 -6.75 18.09
N LYS A 31 -0.22 -5.64 18.84
CA LYS A 31 0.69 -5.38 19.96
C LYS A 31 0.54 -6.37 21.11
N PHE A 32 -0.67 -6.78 21.51
CA PHE A 32 -0.85 -7.81 22.54
C PHE A 32 -0.19 -9.13 22.11
N LEU A 33 -0.43 -9.55 20.87
CA LEU A 33 0.10 -10.79 20.32
C LEU A 33 1.61 -10.72 20.02
N LEU A 34 2.18 -9.52 19.85
CA LEU A 34 3.62 -9.30 19.62
C LEU A 34 4.40 -8.99 20.92
N ASP A 35 3.90 -8.14 21.81
CA ASP A 35 4.58 -7.65 23.02
C ASP A 35 4.40 -8.58 24.25
N ASP A 36 3.23 -9.22 24.43
CA ASP A 36 3.06 -10.12 25.58
C ASP A 36 3.91 -11.40 25.42
N GLY A 37 4.57 -11.63 24.27
CA GLY A 37 5.57 -12.69 24.14
C GLY A 37 6.86 -12.52 24.93
N GLU A 38 7.22 -11.29 25.28
CA GLU A 38 8.37 -11.02 26.16
C GLU A 38 7.97 -10.88 27.64
N LYS A 39 6.68 -10.70 27.95
CA LYS A 39 6.18 -10.43 29.32
C LYS A 39 5.20 -11.45 29.88
N CYS A 40 4.72 -12.42 29.08
CA CYS A 40 4.14 -13.65 29.62
C CYS A 40 5.17 -14.32 30.54
N SER A 41 4.68 -14.95 31.61
CA SER A 41 5.50 -15.41 32.74
C SER A 41 6.68 -16.28 32.31
N LYS A 42 7.67 -16.47 33.20
CA LYS A 42 8.94 -17.19 32.93
C LYS A 42 8.82 -18.61 32.34
N ASN A 43 7.61 -19.18 32.29
CA ASN A 43 7.31 -20.49 31.69
C ASN A 43 6.50 -20.43 30.38
N TYR A 44 6.08 -19.24 29.96
CA TYR A 44 5.40 -18.97 28.70
C TYR A 44 6.18 -17.87 27.97
N LYS A 45 7.17 -18.29 27.17
CA LYS A 45 7.62 -17.44 26.07
C LYS A 45 6.54 -17.57 25.01
N TYR A 46 5.85 -16.49 24.63
CA TYR A 46 5.26 -16.46 23.29
C TYR A 46 6.43 -16.22 22.32
N ASP A 47 7.26 -17.24 22.17
CA ASP A 47 8.21 -17.40 21.07
C ASP A 47 7.46 -17.80 19.77
N GLY A 48 6.14 -17.63 19.77
CA GLY A 48 5.20 -18.16 18.80
C GLY A 48 4.72 -19.58 19.12
N SER A 49 5.34 -20.37 20.00
CA SER A 49 5.07 -21.82 20.13
C SER A 49 3.61 -22.22 20.27
N THR A 50 2.81 -21.62 21.16
CA THR A 50 1.39 -21.97 21.30
C THR A 50 0.55 -21.51 20.10
N GLY A 51 0.73 -20.27 19.63
CA GLY A 51 0.04 -19.78 18.42
C GLY A 51 0.45 -20.57 17.17
N ASN A 52 1.70 -21.03 17.12
CA ASN A 52 2.29 -21.82 16.05
C ASN A 52 1.80 -23.27 16.11
N LEU A 53 1.68 -23.83 17.31
CA LEU A 53 1.08 -25.14 17.55
C LEU A 53 -0.38 -25.12 17.11
N MET A 54 -1.13 -24.09 17.51
CA MET A 54 -2.52 -23.90 17.06
C MET A 54 -2.63 -23.79 15.54
N GLN A 55 -1.79 -22.97 14.91
CA GLN A 55 -1.76 -22.89 13.44
C GLN A 55 -1.45 -24.25 12.79
N LYS A 56 -0.52 -25.03 13.34
CA LYS A 56 -0.24 -26.40 12.86
C LYS A 56 -1.39 -27.37 13.08
N GLU A 57 -2.04 -27.33 14.24
CA GLU A 57 -3.19 -28.17 14.59
C GLU A 57 -4.41 -27.90 13.69
N ILE A 58 -4.53 -26.67 13.21
CA ILE A 58 -5.58 -26.21 12.31
C ILE A 58 -5.23 -26.46 10.82
N GLY A 59 -3.99 -26.87 10.52
CA GLY A 59 -3.56 -27.29 9.19
C GLY A 59 -2.80 -26.24 8.36
N TYR A 60 -2.26 -25.19 8.98
CA TYR A 60 -1.33 -24.28 8.31
C TYR A 60 0.02 -25.00 8.10
N GLU A 61 0.58 -24.88 6.89
CA GLU A 61 1.86 -25.54 6.52
C GLU A 61 3.01 -25.04 7.38
N GLU A 62 3.10 -23.72 7.59
CA GLU A 62 4.08 -23.09 8.46
C GLU A 62 3.43 -22.02 9.33
N PRO A 63 3.90 -21.84 10.59
CA PRO A 63 3.37 -20.80 11.45
C PRO A 63 3.68 -19.41 10.94
N LEU A 64 2.65 -18.57 10.88
CA LEU A 64 2.75 -17.20 10.44
C LEU A 64 2.59 -16.26 11.63
N HIS A 65 3.46 -15.27 11.69
CA HIS A 65 3.32 -14.18 12.65
C HIS A 65 2.40 -13.09 12.10
N LEU A 66 1.79 -12.34 13.00
CA LEU A 66 1.10 -11.10 12.66
C LEU A 66 2.12 -10.05 12.18
N ILE A 67 1.66 -9.16 11.31
CA ILE A 67 2.44 -8.03 10.82
C ILE A 67 2.11 -6.82 11.70
N GLN A 68 3.14 -6.08 12.12
CA GLN A 68 2.97 -4.86 12.89
C GLN A 68 2.58 -3.70 11.98
N ASP A 69 1.55 -2.95 12.38
CA ASP A 69 1.17 -1.70 11.73
C ASP A 69 2.15 -0.56 12.11
N ILE A 70 2.72 0.09 11.09
CA ILE A 70 3.68 1.19 11.20
C ILE A 70 2.99 2.48 10.73
N SER A 71 2.74 3.40 11.67
CA SER A 71 1.95 4.61 11.40
C SER A 71 2.53 5.56 10.35
N THR A 72 3.84 5.47 10.06
CA THR A 72 4.51 6.29 9.04
C THR A 72 4.45 5.67 7.65
N ARG A 73 3.99 4.42 7.50
CA ARG A 73 3.94 3.71 6.22
C ARG A 73 2.55 3.12 6.01
N TRP A 74 1.72 3.81 5.24
CA TRP A 74 0.29 3.49 5.13
C TRP A 74 0.01 2.03 4.67
N ASN A 75 0.87 1.46 3.81
CA ASN A 75 0.70 0.09 3.32
C ASN A 75 0.89 -0.97 4.42
N SER A 76 1.59 -0.65 5.51
CA SER A 76 1.77 -1.56 6.64
C SER A 76 0.44 -1.83 7.37
N SER A 77 -0.46 -0.85 7.42
CA SER A 77 -1.80 -1.03 8.00
C SER A 77 -2.59 -2.06 7.19
N TYR A 78 -2.60 -1.93 5.85
CA TYR A 78 -3.24 -2.91 4.97
C TYR A 78 -2.66 -4.32 5.16
N LEU A 79 -1.32 -4.45 5.15
CA LEU A 79 -0.66 -5.76 5.31
C LEU A 79 -0.94 -6.40 6.68
N ALA A 80 -1.00 -5.58 7.74
CA ALA A 80 -1.36 -6.04 9.08
C ALA A 80 -2.80 -6.56 9.13
N TRP A 81 -3.73 -5.86 8.47
CA TRP A 81 -5.14 -6.20 8.44
C TRP A 81 -5.42 -7.44 7.60
N ASP A 82 -4.87 -7.51 6.39
CA ASP A 82 -4.94 -8.66 5.51
C ASP A 82 -4.40 -9.92 6.21
N ARG A 83 -3.24 -9.81 6.88
CA ARG A 83 -2.69 -10.90 7.69
C ARG A 83 -3.59 -11.30 8.86
N LEU A 84 -4.21 -10.33 9.52
CA LEU A 84 -5.09 -10.58 10.65
C LEU A 84 -6.39 -11.29 10.22
N ILE A 85 -6.96 -10.91 9.08
CA ILE A 85 -8.10 -11.62 8.46
C ILE A 85 -7.69 -13.06 8.13
N PHE A 86 -6.54 -13.24 7.49
CA PHE A 86 -6.03 -14.58 7.15
C PHE A 86 -5.82 -15.48 8.39
N LEU A 87 -5.45 -14.89 9.53
CA LEU A 87 -5.25 -15.59 10.80
C LEU A 87 -6.47 -15.57 11.73
N GLN A 88 -7.63 -15.05 11.28
CA GLN A 88 -8.81 -14.84 12.11
C GLN A 88 -9.19 -16.10 12.90
N TYR A 89 -9.28 -17.25 12.21
CA TYR A 89 -9.65 -18.50 12.85
C TYR A 89 -8.61 -18.96 13.90
N ALA A 90 -7.31 -18.82 13.61
CA ALA A 90 -6.26 -19.16 14.57
C ALA A 90 -6.32 -18.27 15.82
N VAL A 91 -6.58 -16.97 15.67
CA VAL A 91 -6.73 -16.02 16.78
C VAL A 91 -7.98 -16.34 17.62
N LEU A 92 -9.10 -16.70 16.99
CA LEU A 92 -10.31 -17.14 17.68
C LEU A 92 -10.07 -18.40 18.50
N GLN A 93 -9.44 -19.42 17.91
CA GLN A 93 -9.11 -20.67 18.60
C GLN A 93 -8.15 -20.43 19.77
N LEU A 94 -7.12 -19.60 19.59
CA LEU A 94 -6.22 -19.22 20.67
C LEU A 94 -6.97 -18.57 21.84
N SER A 95 -7.91 -17.66 21.56
CA SER A 95 -8.71 -17.02 22.60
C SER A 95 -9.57 -18.01 23.39
N VAL A 96 -10.19 -18.98 22.70
CA VAL A 96 -10.97 -20.04 23.34
C VAL A 96 -10.07 -20.89 24.23
N ASN A 97 -8.93 -21.35 23.71
CA ASN A 97 -8.01 -22.22 24.44
C ASN A 97 -7.43 -21.54 25.67
N LEU A 98 -6.98 -20.29 25.55
CA LEU A 98 -6.50 -19.52 26.70
C LEU A 98 -7.61 -19.32 27.74
N SER A 99 -8.84 -19.00 27.31
CA SER A 99 -9.97 -18.82 28.22
C SER A 99 -10.35 -20.09 28.98
N CYS A 100 -10.16 -21.26 28.36
CA CYS A 100 -10.43 -22.57 28.92
C CYS A 100 -9.21 -23.21 29.62
N SER A 101 -8.06 -22.55 29.64
CA SER A 101 -6.85 -23.09 30.25
C SER A 101 -7.01 -23.29 31.75
N LEU A 102 -6.38 -24.35 32.26
CA LEU A 102 -6.25 -24.63 33.70
C LEU A 102 -5.16 -23.76 34.35
N ILE A 103 -4.30 -23.11 33.55
CA ILE A 103 -3.24 -22.23 34.02
C ILE A 103 -3.80 -20.83 34.22
N SER A 104 -3.71 -20.32 35.45
CA SER A 104 -4.31 -19.03 35.83
C SER A 104 -3.77 -17.84 35.02
N GLU A 105 -2.51 -17.88 34.61
CA GLU A 105 -1.87 -16.83 33.81
C GLU A 105 -2.40 -16.83 32.38
N GLU A 106 -2.42 -17.99 31.72
CA GLU A 106 -3.02 -18.17 30.37
C GLU A 106 -4.49 -17.78 30.36
N LYS A 107 -5.23 -18.12 31.41
CA LYS A 107 -6.62 -17.70 31.57
C LYS A 107 -6.78 -16.19 31.67
N THR A 108 -5.84 -15.51 32.33
CA THR A 108 -5.83 -14.04 32.42
C THR A 108 -5.56 -13.42 31.04
N ASP A 109 -4.64 -14.00 30.27
CA ASP A 109 -4.35 -13.55 28.91
C ASP A 109 -5.52 -13.84 27.94
N GLY A 110 -6.21 -14.97 28.11
CA GLY A 110 -7.46 -15.25 27.39
C GLY A 110 -8.55 -14.22 27.65
N ILE A 111 -8.72 -13.78 28.91
CA ILE A 111 -9.65 -12.71 29.27
C ILE A 111 -9.23 -11.37 28.65
N ARG A 112 -7.93 -11.03 28.67
CA ARG A 112 -7.39 -9.82 28.03
C ARG A 112 -7.63 -9.84 26.53
N LEU A 113 -7.30 -10.94 25.85
CA LEU A 113 -7.50 -11.13 24.42
C LEU A 113 -8.98 -11.04 24.04
N LYS A 114 -9.86 -11.69 24.81
CA LYS A 114 -11.31 -11.63 24.57
C LYS A 114 -11.87 -10.22 24.70
N LYS A 115 -11.33 -9.39 25.61
CA LYS A 115 -11.74 -7.99 25.78
C LYS A 115 -11.38 -7.12 24.58
N ILE A 116 -10.28 -7.43 23.89
CA ILE A 116 -9.81 -6.68 22.73
C ILE A 116 -10.22 -7.32 21.40
N MET A 117 -10.90 -8.47 21.40
CA MET A 117 -11.28 -9.18 20.17
C MET A 117 -12.23 -8.35 19.30
N ILE A 118 -11.97 -8.35 17.99
CA ILE A 118 -12.83 -7.73 16.97
C ILE A 118 -14.19 -8.44 16.96
N LYS A 119 -15.28 -7.68 16.90
CA LYS A 119 -16.65 -8.18 16.76
C LYS A 119 -16.96 -8.57 15.32
N ASP A 120 -17.97 -9.40 15.11
CA ASP A 120 -18.34 -9.88 13.77
C ASP A 120 -18.56 -8.74 12.75
N ASN A 121 -19.25 -7.67 13.15
CA ASN A 121 -19.47 -6.49 12.30
C ASN A 121 -18.19 -5.69 12.01
N GLU A 122 -17.22 -5.71 12.93
CA GLU A 122 -15.93 -5.05 12.74
C GLU A 122 -15.00 -5.87 11.83
N TRP A 123 -15.16 -7.20 11.82
CA TRP A 123 -14.49 -8.08 10.85
C TRP A 123 -15.00 -7.86 9.43
N GLU A 124 -16.32 -7.75 9.26
CA GLU A 124 -16.94 -7.41 7.97
C GLU A 124 -16.43 -6.06 7.45
N LEU A 125 -16.42 -5.03 8.32
CA LEU A 125 -15.88 -3.72 7.97
C LEU A 125 -14.38 -3.79 7.61
N LEU A 126 -13.59 -4.61 8.31
CA LEU A 126 -12.16 -4.77 8.04
C LEU A 126 -11.92 -5.40 6.66
N ASP A 127 -12.73 -6.40 6.29
CA ASP A 127 -12.67 -7.05 4.98
C ASP A 127 -13.05 -6.07 3.85
N GLU A 128 -14.15 -5.34 4.00
CA GLU A 128 -14.55 -4.27 3.07
C GLU A 128 -13.44 -3.24 2.87
N LEU A 129 -12.79 -2.84 3.97
CA LEU A 129 -11.70 -1.89 3.95
C LEU A 129 -10.48 -2.42 3.20
N CYS A 130 -10.11 -3.68 3.44
CA CYS A 130 -9.02 -4.33 2.72
C CYS A 130 -9.32 -4.41 1.23
N ASN A 131 -10.56 -4.72 0.84
CA ASN A 131 -10.97 -4.75 -0.56
C ASN A 131 -10.80 -3.39 -1.25
N ILE A 132 -11.12 -2.29 -0.56
CA ILE A 132 -10.92 -0.92 -1.08
C ILE A 132 -9.44 -0.56 -1.18
N LEU A 133 -8.63 -0.97 -0.20
CA LEU A 133 -7.21 -0.62 -0.12
C LEU A 133 -6.30 -1.49 -1.00
N ALA A 134 -6.70 -2.71 -1.30
CA ALA A 134 -5.96 -3.66 -2.13
C ALA A 134 -5.44 -3.08 -3.46
N PRO A 135 -6.24 -2.37 -4.28
CA PRO A 135 -5.74 -1.78 -5.52
C PRO A 135 -4.66 -0.71 -5.29
N PHE A 136 -4.75 0.07 -4.20
CA PHE A 136 -3.73 1.06 -3.84
C PHE A 136 -2.44 0.40 -3.36
N GLU A 137 -2.55 -0.70 -2.62
CA GLU A 137 -1.36 -1.43 -2.15
C GLU A 137 -0.63 -2.04 -3.33
N LYS A 138 -1.38 -2.66 -4.26
CA LYS A 138 -0.84 -3.17 -5.51
C LYS A 138 -0.14 -2.07 -6.30
N ALA A 139 -0.78 -0.92 -6.52
CA ALA A 139 -0.19 0.20 -7.24
C ALA A 139 1.11 0.69 -6.57
N THR A 140 1.12 0.79 -5.24
CA THR A 140 2.31 1.22 -4.49
C THR A 140 3.44 0.20 -4.57
N ARG A 141 3.11 -1.10 -4.52
CA ARG A 141 4.08 -2.17 -4.76
C ARG A 141 4.66 -2.10 -6.16
N ASP A 142 3.82 -1.86 -7.17
CA ASP A 142 4.23 -1.71 -8.57
C ASP A 142 5.13 -0.47 -8.76
N PHE A 143 4.87 0.63 -8.05
CA PHE A 143 5.71 1.84 -8.10
C PHE A 143 6.99 1.79 -7.25
N SER A 144 7.09 0.82 -6.34
CA SER A 144 8.26 0.63 -5.47
C SER A 144 9.31 -0.30 -6.08
N GLY A 145 9.05 -0.87 -7.27
CA GLY A 145 10.00 -1.73 -7.98
C GLY A 145 11.25 -0.99 -8.44
N ASN A 146 12.38 -1.71 -8.50
CA ASN A 146 13.65 -1.19 -9.02
C ASN A 146 14.22 -2.01 -10.21
N ALA A 147 13.63 -3.16 -10.52
CA ALA A 147 14.06 -4.06 -11.59
C ALA A 147 13.39 -3.75 -12.95
N TYR A 148 12.46 -2.80 -12.98
CA TYR A 148 11.70 -2.41 -14.17
C TYR A 148 11.39 -0.91 -14.15
N VAL A 149 11.03 -0.37 -15.31
CA VAL A 149 10.63 1.03 -15.46
C VAL A 149 9.30 1.25 -14.76
N THR A 150 9.30 2.06 -13.70
CA THR A 150 8.10 2.40 -12.93
C THR A 150 7.44 3.69 -13.43
N LEU A 151 8.22 4.66 -13.92
CA LEU A 151 7.70 5.99 -14.30
C LEU A 151 6.67 5.91 -15.43
N SER A 152 6.94 5.12 -16.47
CA SER A 152 5.98 4.92 -17.58
C SER A 152 4.72 4.16 -17.15
N GLN A 153 4.75 3.47 -16.01
CA GLN A 153 3.59 2.76 -15.47
C GLN A 153 2.70 3.66 -14.59
N MET A 154 3.18 4.84 -14.18
CA MET A 154 2.40 5.74 -13.32
C MET A 154 1.09 6.15 -13.94
N PHE A 155 1.12 6.65 -15.17
CA PHE A 155 -0.06 7.13 -15.86
C PHE A 155 -1.16 6.06 -16.04
N PRO A 156 -0.87 4.85 -16.59
CA PRO A 156 -1.90 3.83 -16.73
C PRO A 156 -2.43 3.36 -15.38
N ILE A 157 -1.57 3.14 -14.37
CA ILE A 157 -2.00 2.67 -13.05
C ILE A 157 -2.89 3.72 -12.35
N ILE A 158 -2.52 5.00 -12.39
CA ILE A 158 -3.34 6.09 -11.81
C ILE A 158 -4.67 6.23 -12.55
N THR A 159 -4.66 6.12 -13.87
CA THR A 159 -5.87 6.16 -14.70
C THR A 159 -6.81 5.00 -14.35
N ASP A 160 -6.27 3.78 -14.24
CA ASP A 160 -7.02 2.58 -13.88
C ASP A 160 -7.63 2.68 -12.47
N LEU A 161 -6.85 3.16 -11.50
CA LEU A 161 -7.33 3.43 -10.14
C LEU A 161 -8.46 4.47 -10.15
N THR A 162 -8.25 5.58 -10.84
CA THR A 162 -9.24 6.67 -10.91
C THR A 162 -10.53 6.17 -11.53
N ASN A 163 -10.44 5.40 -12.62
CA ASN A 163 -11.62 4.82 -13.28
C ASN A 163 -12.33 3.78 -12.39
N SER A 164 -11.58 3.01 -11.62
CA SER A 164 -12.13 2.01 -10.69
C SER A 164 -12.87 2.64 -9.50
N LEU A 165 -12.50 3.88 -9.13
CA LEU A 165 -13.08 4.61 -8.00
C LEU A 165 -14.22 5.56 -8.41
N LYS A 166 -14.45 5.76 -9.70
CA LYS A 166 -15.55 6.59 -10.19
C LYS A 166 -16.89 5.96 -9.75
N PRO A 167 -17.79 6.72 -9.11
CA PRO A 167 -19.14 6.23 -8.80
C PRO A 167 -19.84 5.79 -10.09
N SER A 168 -20.65 4.73 -10.03
CA SER A 168 -21.37 4.18 -11.19
C SER A 168 -22.46 5.09 -11.77
N ASP A 169 -22.59 6.33 -11.27
CA ASP A 169 -23.58 7.29 -11.74
C ASP A 169 -22.97 8.23 -12.79
N ASN A 170 -23.44 8.06 -14.03
CA ASN A 170 -23.21 8.97 -15.15
C ASN A 170 -23.56 10.42 -14.77
N SER A 171 -22.55 11.29 -14.68
CA SER A 171 -22.50 12.65 -15.24
C SER A 171 -21.40 13.49 -14.60
N TYR A 172 -20.15 13.18 -14.90
CA TYR A 172 -19.10 14.20 -14.88
C TYR A 172 -18.19 13.90 -16.06
N GLU A 173 -18.34 14.71 -17.11
CA GLU A 173 -17.35 14.81 -18.17
C GLU A 173 -16.03 15.20 -17.50
N VAL A 174 -15.05 14.31 -17.55
CA VAL A 174 -13.66 14.72 -17.32
C VAL A 174 -13.34 15.64 -18.48
N LEU A 175 -13.09 16.92 -18.18
CA LEU A 175 -12.38 17.80 -19.10
C LEU A 175 -11.05 17.13 -19.37
N GLU A 176 -10.91 16.52 -20.55
CA GLU A 176 -9.61 16.21 -21.10
C GLU A 176 -8.88 17.54 -21.23
N ASP A 177 -7.93 17.81 -20.32
CA ASP A 177 -6.91 18.81 -20.60
C ASP A 177 -6.16 18.29 -21.83
N SER A 178 -6.50 18.88 -22.97
CA SER A 178 -5.79 18.72 -24.23
C SER A 178 -4.34 19.14 -23.98
N ASP A 179 -3.44 18.15 -23.84
CA ASP A 179 -2.00 18.35 -23.95
C ASP A 179 -1.68 18.75 -25.41
N ASP A 180 -2.01 19.98 -25.76
CA ASP A 180 -1.51 20.64 -26.96
C ASP A 180 -0.09 21.14 -26.66
N ASN A 181 0.89 20.27 -26.91
CA ASN A 181 2.30 20.63 -26.97
C ASN A 181 2.58 21.49 -28.21
N THR A 182 2.10 22.74 -28.21
CA THR A 182 2.57 23.76 -29.14
C THR A 182 3.88 24.34 -28.60
N ILE A 183 4.99 23.68 -28.95
CA ILE A 183 6.33 24.25 -28.79
C ILE A 183 6.51 25.30 -29.89
N ASN A 184 6.35 26.56 -29.51
CA ASN A 184 6.63 27.70 -30.36
C ASN A 184 8.12 27.71 -30.70
N SER A 185 8.45 27.48 -31.97
CA SER A 185 9.79 27.63 -32.54
C SER A 185 10.02 29.09 -32.91
N ASP A 186 10.90 29.79 -32.19
CA ASP A 186 11.62 31.00 -32.63
C ASP A 186 12.69 31.32 -31.55
N ILE A 187 13.97 31.69 -31.74
CA ILE A 187 14.89 31.91 -32.85
C ILE A 187 16.31 31.85 -32.22
N VAL A 188 17.19 31.06 -32.84
CA VAL A 188 18.64 31.22 -33.12
C VAL A 188 19.57 31.93 -32.11
N GLU A 189 20.59 31.20 -31.63
CA GLU A 189 21.98 31.70 -31.57
C GLU A 189 22.98 30.59 -31.95
N GLU A 190 23.90 30.97 -32.85
CA GLU A 190 24.86 30.15 -33.56
C GLU A 190 26.04 29.76 -32.67
N SER A 191 26.33 28.45 -32.58
CA SER A 191 27.65 27.93 -32.22
C SER A 191 27.81 26.51 -32.76
N SER A 192 28.72 26.39 -33.71
CA SER A 192 29.02 25.21 -34.52
C SER A 192 29.37 23.94 -33.72
N GLN A 193 28.47 22.95 -33.67
CA GLN A 193 28.73 21.50 -33.58
C GLN A 193 27.51 20.72 -34.14
N ILE A 194 27.73 19.87 -35.15
CA ILE A 194 26.81 18.89 -35.79
C ILE A 194 25.32 19.07 -35.45
N GLU A 195 24.57 19.77 -36.31
CA GLU A 195 23.11 19.78 -36.26
C GLU A 195 22.59 18.41 -36.72
N VAL A 196 22.30 17.53 -35.76
CA VAL A 196 21.41 16.40 -36.00
C VAL A 196 20.01 16.99 -36.12
N ASP A 197 19.34 16.78 -37.25
CA ASP A 197 17.96 17.20 -37.44
C ASP A 197 17.05 16.39 -36.50
N TYR A 198 16.86 16.90 -35.28
CA TYR A 198 16.06 16.25 -34.23
C TYR A 198 14.61 16.02 -34.67
N THR A 199 14.12 16.73 -35.70
CA THR A 199 12.76 16.56 -36.19
C THR A 199 12.55 15.19 -36.84
N ASP A 200 13.60 14.59 -37.42
CA ASP A 200 13.50 13.28 -38.08
C ASP A 200 13.37 12.12 -37.09
N GLU A 201 14.14 12.12 -36.00
CA GLU A 201 14.04 11.07 -34.95
C GLU A 201 12.66 11.07 -34.29
N ILE A 202 12.16 12.26 -33.91
CA ILE A 202 10.87 12.43 -33.24
C ILE A 202 9.72 12.03 -34.17
N THR A 203 9.74 12.53 -35.41
CA THR A 203 8.72 12.22 -36.41
C THR A 203 8.72 10.73 -36.73
N THR A 204 9.89 10.15 -36.94
CA THR A 204 10.05 8.71 -37.19
C THR A 204 9.52 7.88 -36.02
N TYR A 205 9.83 8.26 -34.77
CA TYR A 205 9.32 7.57 -33.59
C TYR A 205 7.79 7.64 -33.49
N PHE A 206 7.18 8.80 -33.72
CA PHE A 206 5.71 8.94 -33.71
C PHE A 206 5.00 8.16 -34.82
N LEU A 207 5.67 7.91 -35.95
CA LEU A 207 5.14 7.10 -37.04
C LEU A 207 5.31 5.58 -36.83
N LEU A 208 6.06 5.15 -35.81
CA LEU A 208 6.21 3.73 -35.51
C LEU A 208 4.90 3.13 -35.00
N PRO A 209 4.58 1.88 -35.37
CA PRO A 209 3.45 1.18 -34.78
C PRO A 209 3.71 0.97 -33.28
N VAL A 210 2.65 1.11 -32.48
CA VAL A 210 2.69 0.84 -31.03
C VAL A 210 3.29 -0.55 -30.79
N ALA A 211 4.34 -0.60 -29.97
CA ALA A 211 5.00 -1.83 -29.61
C ALA A 211 4.00 -2.77 -28.93
N ARG A 212 3.76 -3.95 -29.53
CA ARG A 212 2.82 -4.94 -29.00
C ARG A 212 3.41 -5.83 -27.90
N GLU A 213 4.73 -5.80 -27.74
CA GLU A 213 5.45 -6.68 -26.82
C GLU A 213 5.62 -5.99 -25.47
N ASN A 214 5.27 -6.72 -24.40
CA ASN A 214 5.48 -6.31 -23.01
C ASN A 214 6.97 -6.46 -22.61
N LYS A 215 7.87 -5.92 -23.44
CA LYS A 215 9.32 -5.89 -23.19
C LYS A 215 9.66 -4.65 -22.36
N ASN A 216 10.72 -4.76 -21.55
CA ASN A 216 11.22 -3.63 -20.79
C ASN A 216 11.55 -2.45 -21.75
N PRO A 217 10.98 -1.25 -21.54
CA PRO A 217 11.22 -0.09 -22.40
C PRO A 217 12.71 0.27 -22.55
N LEU A 218 13.52 0.07 -21.50
CA LEU A 218 14.96 0.34 -21.55
C LEU A 218 15.69 -0.62 -22.50
N ASP A 219 15.30 -1.89 -22.53
CA ASP A 219 15.87 -2.87 -23.46
C ASP A 219 15.48 -2.54 -24.90
N TRP A 220 14.23 -2.09 -25.11
CA TRP A 220 13.77 -1.64 -26.42
C TRP A 220 14.61 -0.46 -26.93
N TRP A 221 14.76 0.59 -26.11
CA TRP A 221 15.57 1.77 -26.47
C TRP A 221 17.03 1.41 -26.70
N LYS A 222 17.58 0.47 -25.92
CA LYS A 222 18.95 -0.04 -26.11
C LYS A 222 19.11 -0.76 -27.45
N SER A 223 18.11 -1.51 -27.89
CA SER A 223 18.15 -2.19 -29.20
C SER A 223 18.00 -1.25 -30.39
N LYS A 224 17.53 0.00 -30.18
CA LYS A 224 17.24 0.98 -31.23
C LYS A 224 18.19 2.17 -31.25
N GLN A 225 19.30 2.12 -30.50
CA GLN A 225 20.29 3.21 -30.40
C GLN A 225 20.88 3.61 -31.76
N GLU A 226 21.01 2.67 -32.71
CA GLU A 226 21.49 2.99 -34.07
C GLU A 226 20.48 3.79 -34.90
N ILE A 227 19.19 3.62 -34.62
CA ILE A 227 18.08 4.29 -35.34
C ILE A 227 17.70 5.60 -34.65
N PHE A 228 17.84 5.65 -33.32
CA PHE A 228 17.48 6.79 -32.46
C PHE A 228 18.65 7.17 -31.55
N PRO A 229 19.78 7.67 -32.10
CA PRO A 229 20.97 7.94 -31.31
C PRO A 229 20.74 9.00 -30.22
N VAL A 230 19.87 9.99 -30.43
CA VAL A 230 19.57 11.01 -29.43
C VAL A 230 18.42 10.56 -28.51
N LEU A 231 17.27 10.17 -29.07
CA LEU A 231 16.09 9.81 -28.28
C LEU A 231 16.35 8.62 -27.37
N SER A 232 17.18 7.66 -27.76
CA SER A 232 17.52 6.52 -26.90
C SER A 232 18.30 6.92 -25.64
N ILE A 233 19.14 7.96 -25.72
CA ILE A 233 19.88 8.49 -24.56
C ILE A 233 18.91 9.20 -23.62
N ILE A 234 18.03 10.05 -24.17
CA ILE A 234 17.01 10.77 -23.40
C ILE A 234 16.07 9.76 -22.72
N ALA A 235 15.52 8.82 -23.48
CA ALA A 235 14.61 7.81 -22.96
C ALA A 235 15.24 6.97 -21.85
N GLN A 236 16.49 6.51 -22.01
CA GLN A 236 17.19 5.79 -20.94
C GLN A 236 17.38 6.63 -19.68
N LYS A 237 17.68 7.92 -19.84
CA LYS A 237 17.85 8.85 -18.71
C LYS A 237 16.56 9.06 -17.93
N TYR A 238 15.43 9.25 -18.62
CA TYR A 238 14.15 9.55 -17.96
C TYR A 238 13.39 8.30 -17.50
N LEU A 239 13.36 7.23 -18.31
CA LEU A 239 12.69 5.98 -17.93
C LEU A 239 13.41 5.24 -16.80
N GLY A 240 14.70 5.50 -16.60
CA GLY A 240 15.45 4.97 -15.45
C GLY A 240 15.12 5.63 -14.12
N ILE A 241 14.34 6.72 -14.10
CA ILE A 241 13.96 7.41 -12.87
C ILE A 241 12.86 6.60 -12.16
N PRO A 242 13.07 6.19 -10.89
CA PRO A 242 12.02 5.55 -10.11
C PRO A 242 10.81 6.47 -9.92
N ALA A 243 9.61 5.89 -9.93
CA ALA A 243 8.35 6.61 -9.74
C ALA A 243 8.21 7.14 -8.31
N THR A 244 8.88 6.47 -7.36
CA THR A 244 8.80 6.79 -5.94
C THR A 244 10.19 6.83 -5.32
N SER A 245 10.34 7.64 -4.26
CA SER A 245 11.55 7.67 -3.44
C SER A 245 11.70 6.43 -2.54
N VAL A 246 10.66 5.60 -2.43
CA VAL A 246 10.59 4.45 -1.51
C VAL A 246 11.53 3.32 -1.94
N ALA A 247 11.88 3.21 -3.23
CA ALA A 247 12.82 2.20 -3.71
C ALA A 247 14.25 2.36 -3.15
N SER A 248 14.54 3.47 -2.44
CA SER A 248 15.84 3.76 -1.81
C SER A 248 15.86 3.52 -0.29
N GLU A 249 14.74 3.10 0.32
CA GLU A 249 14.67 2.64 1.73
C GLU A 249 14.95 1.14 1.86
#